data_AF-A0A6V7KTT8-F1
#
_entry.id   AF-A0A6V7KTT8-F1
#
_cell.length_a   1.000
_cell.length_b   1.000
_cell.length_c   1.000
_cell.angle_alpha   90.00
_cell.angle_beta   90.00
_cell.angle_gamma   90.00
#
_symmetry.space_group_name_H-M   'P 1'
#
loop_
_entity.id
_entity.type
_entity.pdbx_description
1 polymer ?
#
loop_
_entity_poly.entity_id
_entity_poly.type
_entity_poly.pdbx_seq_one_letter_code
_entity_poly.pdbx_strand_id
1 'polypeptide(L)' 'SLYKRAQILIGDIWACYKGKDLGEFNDIDVITMFADYRVPQVLMHFGAMRYSNPLLSTLQS' A
#
# COMPACT_ATOMS: atom_id res chain seq x y z
N SER A 1 12.66 -1.88 -10.27
CA SER A 1 11.88 -1.05 -11.20
C SER A 1 11.88 0.40 -10.71
N LEU A 2 12.03 1.36 -11.62
CA LEU A 2 12.06 2.80 -11.36
C LEU A 2 10.76 3.31 -10.75
N TYR A 3 9.60 2.90 -11.29
CA TYR A 3 8.28 3.35 -10.86
C TYR A 3 7.99 3.05 -9.38
N LYS A 4 8.39 1.87 -8.90
CA LYS A 4 8.24 1.50 -7.49
C LYS A 4 9.03 2.44 -6.57
N ARG A 5 10.24 2.84 -6.98
CA ARG A 5 11.07 3.77 -6.20
C ARG A 5 10.53 5.19 -6.23
N ALA A 6 9.98 5.63 -7.37
CA ALA A 6 9.34 6.93 -7.50
C ALA A 6 8.08 7.03 -6.60
N GLN A 7 7.23 6.00 -6.58
CA GLN A 7 6.05 5.96 -5.70
C GLN A 7 6.43 6.00 -4.22
N ILE A 8 7.47 5.26 -3.81
CA ILE A 8 7.99 5.30 -2.43
C ILE A 8 8.49 6.70 -2.08
N LEU A 9 9.29 7.32 -2.95
CA LEU A 9 9.83 8.66 -2.72
C LEU A 9 8.73 9.72 -2.51
N ILE A 10 7.69 9.71 -3.35
CA ILE A 10 6.55 10.63 -3.21
C ILE A 10 5.82 10.40 -1.88
N GLY A 11 5.61 9.13 -1.50
CA GLY A 11 5.04 8.78 -0.19
C GLY A 11 5.88 9.27 0.98
N ASP A 12 7.21 9.12 0.90
CA ASP A 12 8.14 9.58 1.93
C ASP A 12 8.12 11.11 2.06
N ILE A 13 8.10 11.83 0.92
CA ILE A 13 8.00 13.30 0.92
C ILE A 13 6.66 13.73 1.55
N TRP A 14 5.54 13.16 1.13
CA TRP A 14 4.25 13.47 1.73
C TRP A 14 4.22 13.21 3.23
N ALA A 15 4.77 12.07 3.69
CA ALA A 15 4.80 11.69 5.10
C ALA A 15 5.68 12.64 5.94
N CYS A 16 6.83 13.08 5.40
CA CYS A 16 7.73 14.03 6.07
C CYS A 16 7.07 15.40 6.27
N TYR A 17 6.37 15.89 5.24
CA TYR A 17 5.75 17.22 5.26
C TYR A 17 4.27 17.21 5.66
N LYS A 18 3.69 16.03 5.93
CA LYS A 18 2.29 15.82 6.33
C LYS A 18 1.28 16.49 5.38
N GLY A 19 1.51 16.37 4.08
CA GLY A 19 0.63 16.96 3.07
C GLY A 19 0.73 18.48 2.91
N LYS A 20 1.81 19.12 3.39
CA LYS A 20 2.02 20.58 3.30
C LYS A 20 3.29 20.91 2.50
N ASP A 21 3.39 22.13 2.00
CA ASP A 21 4.58 22.63 1.30
C ASP A 21 5.04 21.66 0.19
N LEU A 22 6.26 21.13 0.29
CA LEU A 22 6.84 20.19 -0.68
C LEU A 22 6.14 18.82 -0.69
N GLY A 23 5.35 18.51 0.33
CA GLY A 23 4.53 17.31 0.40
C GLY A 23 3.06 17.55 0.05
N GLU A 24 2.68 18.72 -0.47
CA GLU A 24 1.30 18.96 -0.92
C GLU A 24 1.05 18.24 -2.25
N PHE A 25 0.33 17.12 -2.18
CA PHE A 25 -0.10 16.34 -3.33
C PHE A 25 -1.61 16.15 -3.25
N ASN A 26 -2.33 16.46 -4.34
CA ASN A 26 -3.79 16.34 -4.41
C ASN A 26 -4.26 14.91 -4.75
N ASP A 27 -3.33 14.05 -5.15
CA ASP A 27 -3.53 12.70 -5.66
C ASP A 27 -2.72 11.65 -4.88
N ILE A 28 -2.33 11.97 -3.64
CA ILE A 28 -1.52 11.08 -2.81
C ILE A 28 -2.21 9.75 -2.53
N ASP A 29 -3.54 9.71 -2.54
CA ASP A 29 -4.35 8.51 -2.37
C ASP A 29 -4.21 7.51 -3.54
N VAL A 30 -3.70 7.96 -4.69
CA VAL A 30 -3.44 7.13 -5.86
C VAL A 30 -2.17 6.29 -5.69
N ILE A 31 -1.22 6.71 -4.83
CA ILE A 31 0.00 5.94 -4.64
C ILE A 31 -0.30 4.68 -3.83
N THR A 32 0.02 3.52 -4.39
CA THR A 32 -0.22 2.24 -3.72
C THR A 32 0.78 2.06 -2.58
N MET A 33 0.32 2.25 -1.33
CA MET A 33 1.13 2.05 -0.12
C MET A 33 1.59 0.60 0.10
N PHE A 34 0.93 -0.38 -0.53
CA PHE A 34 1.14 -1.80 -0.28
C PHE A 34 1.47 -2.60 -1.54
N ALA A 35 2.54 -2.22 -2.23
CA ALA A 35 3.14 -3.08 -3.26
C ALA A 35 3.88 -4.31 -2.69
N ASP A 36 3.72 -4.60 -1.39
CA ASP A 36 4.31 -5.75 -0.71
C ASP A 36 3.20 -6.70 -0.26
N TYR A 37 3.13 -7.86 -0.92
CA TYR A 37 2.17 -8.92 -0.64
C TYR A 37 2.33 -9.53 0.76
N ARG A 38 3.45 -9.30 1.45
CA ARG A 38 3.69 -9.84 2.80
C ARG A 38 2.83 -9.14 3.84
N VAL A 39 2.52 -7.86 3.66
CA VAL A 39 1.66 -7.13 4.60
C VAL A 39 0.28 -7.80 4.73
N PRO A 40 -0.49 -8.03 3.64
CA PRO A 40 -1.77 -8.73 3.76
C PRO A 40 -1.62 -10.18 4.24
N GLN A 41 -0.54 -10.89 3.90
CA GLN A 41 -0.29 -12.24 4.43
C GLN A 41 -0.09 -12.27 5.95
N VAL A 42 0.70 -11.33 6.49
CA VAL A 42 0.96 -11.21 7.93
C VAL A 42 -0.32 -10.81 8.67
N LEU A 43 -1.07 -9.84 8.14
CA LEU A 43 -2.36 -9.44 8.72
C LEU A 43 -3.37 -10.59 8.73
N MET A 44 -3.38 -11.43 7.70
CA MET A 44 -4.19 -12.66 7.66
C MET A 44 -3.72 -13.68 8.69
N HIS A 45 -2.41 -13.92 8.80
CA HIS A 45 -1.83 -14.84 9.78
C HIS A 45 -2.20 -14.47 11.24
N PHE A 46 -2.23 -13.18 11.56
CA PHE A 46 -2.64 -12.68 12.88
C PHE A 46 -4.15 -12.51 13.04
N GLY A 47 -4.97 -12.82 12.02
CA GLY A 47 -6.42 -12.68 12.07
C GLY A 47 -6.93 -11.23 12.06
N ALA A 48 -6.06 -10.25 11.78
CA ALA A 48 -6.43 -8.84 11.67
C ALA A 48 -7.16 -8.52 10.35
N MET A 49 -7.03 -9.39 9.34
CA MET A 49 -7.73 -9.31 8.06
C MET A 49 -8.20 -10.71 7.63
N ARG A 50 -9.32 -10.78 6.90
CA ARG A 50 -9.79 -12.01 6.23
C ARG A 50 -10.07 -11.71 4.76
N TYR A 51 -9.74 -12.65 3.88
CA TYR A 51 -10.20 -12.60 2.50
C TYR A 51 -11.68 -12.95 2.42
N SER A 52 -12.38 -12.41 1.42
CA SER A 52 -13.75 -12.83 1.13
C SER A 52 -13.75 -14.27 0.60
N ASN A 53 -14.86 -14.99 0.79
CA ASN A 53 -14.98 -16.37 0.30
C ASN A 53 -14.64 -16.50 -1.19
N PRO A 54 -15.11 -15.62 -2.11
CA PRO A 54 -14.75 -15.71 -3.52
C PRO A 54 -13.25 -15.54 -3.77
N LEU A 55 -12.59 -14.59 -3.09
CA LEU A 55 -11.17 -14.33 -3.25
C LEU A 55 -10.31 -15.46 -2.69
N LEU A 56 -10.71 -16.02 -1.55
CA LEU A 56 -10.00 -17.15 -0.95
C LEU A 56 -10.03 -18.38 -1.87
N SER A 57 -11.19 -18.67 -2.48
CA SER A 57 -11.31 -19.75 -3.46
C SER A 57 -10.37 -19.57 -4.66
N THR A 58 -10.20 -18.34 -5.16
CA THR A 58 -9.26 -18.05 -6.25
C THR A 58 -7.79 -18.19 -5.83
N LEU A 59 -7.44 -17.90 -4.58
CA LEU A 59 -6.07 -18.04 -4.08
C LEU A 59 -5.68 -19.49 -3.77
N GLN A 60 -6.67 -20.36 -3.57
CA GLN A 60 -6.49 -21.79 -3.22
C GLN A 60 -6.59 -22.74 -4.44
N SER A 61 -6.99 -22.23 -5.60
CA SER A 61 -6.98 -22.95 -6.89
C SER A 61 -5.59 -22.95 -7.51
#